data_AF-A0A7R8ZAX4-F1
#
_entry.id   AF-A0A7R8ZAX4-F1
#
_cell.length_a   1.000
_cell.length_b   1.000
_cell.length_c   1.000
_cell.angle_alpha   90.00
_cell.angle_beta   90.00
_cell.angle_gamma   90.00
#
_symmetry.space_group_name_H-M   'P 1'
#
loop_
_entity.id
_entity.type
_entity.pdbx_description
1 polymer ?
#
loop_
_entity_poly.entity_id
_entity_poly.type
_entity_poly.pdbx_seq_one_letter_code
_entity_poly.pdbx_strand_id
1 'polypeptide(L)'
;MGSVAYILTDEAGVTDIEVLQAALLHDTVEDTDTTFTEIEEIFGSKVRKLVEEVTDDKTKTKEERKSLQVVHAKTSSPGAKLIKLADKLYNLRDLERATPEDGIGGDKINCLNPSRLY
;
A
#
# COMPACT_ATOMS: atom_id res chain seq x y z
N MET A 1 -3.22 2.51 -15.88
CA MET A 1 -2.93 1.09 -15.64
C MET A 1 -1.52 0.98 -15.08
N GLY A 2 -1.37 0.48 -13.87
CA GLY A 2 -0.06 0.18 -13.28
C GLY A 2 -0.29 -0.28 -11.86
N SER A 3 -0.32 -1.58 -11.60
CA SER A 3 -0.51 -2.14 -10.26
C SER A 3 0.74 -1.96 -9.40
N VAL A 4 0.64 -2.23 -8.10
CA VAL A 4 1.79 -2.23 -7.17
C VAL A 4 2.94 -3.11 -7.69
N ALA A 5 2.63 -4.29 -8.21
CA ALA A 5 3.62 -5.20 -8.81
C ALA A 5 4.25 -4.63 -10.10
N TYR A 6 3.50 -3.86 -10.90
CA TYR A 6 4.05 -3.17 -12.07
C TYR A 6 5.09 -2.13 -11.67
N ILE A 7 4.79 -1.31 -10.65
CA ILE A 7 5.75 -0.30 -10.14
C ILE A 7 7.04 -0.98 -9.66
N LEU A 8 6.93 -2.12 -8.97
CA LEU A 8 8.10 -2.85 -8.48
C LEU A 8 8.97 -3.39 -9.62
N THR A 9 8.36 -3.90 -10.68
CA THR A 9 9.10 -4.52 -11.80
C THR A 9 9.68 -3.48 -12.76
N ASP A 10 8.87 -2.53 -13.22
CA ASP A 10 9.22 -1.60 -14.29
C ASP A 10 10.04 -0.40 -13.79
N GLU A 11 9.72 0.12 -12.59
CA GLU A 11 10.35 1.34 -12.08
C GLU A 11 11.44 1.05 -11.04
N ALA A 12 11.25 0.04 -10.19
CA ALA A 12 12.21 -0.31 -9.13
C ALA A 12 13.16 -1.47 -9.50
N GLY A 13 12.95 -2.14 -10.64
CA GLY A 13 13.81 -3.23 -11.13
C GLY A 13 13.82 -4.47 -10.23
N VAL A 14 12.74 -4.71 -9.48
CA VAL A 14 12.62 -5.87 -8.58
C VAL A 14 12.36 -7.14 -9.38
N THR A 15 13.23 -8.13 -9.22
CA THR A 15 13.12 -9.46 -9.87
C THR A 15 12.87 -10.59 -8.88
N ASP A 16 12.78 -10.29 -7.58
CA ASP A 16 12.52 -11.28 -6.54
C ASP A 16 11.05 -11.74 -6.63
N ILE A 17 10.86 -13.00 -6.99
CA ILE A 17 9.53 -13.60 -7.20
C ILE A 17 8.69 -13.55 -5.93
N GLU A 18 9.30 -13.73 -4.76
CA GLU A 18 8.59 -13.80 -3.47
C GLU A 18 8.05 -12.41 -3.10
N VAL A 19 8.82 -11.35 -3.40
CA VAL A 19 8.38 -9.95 -3.23
C VAL A 19 7.27 -9.60 -4.22
N LEU A 20 7.38 -10.04 -5.48
CA LEU A 20 6.36 -9.78 -6.50
C LEU A 20 5.04 -10.51 -6.21
N GLN A 21 5.12 -11.77 -5.75
CA GLN A 21 3.94 -12.52 -5.30
C GLN A 21 3.27 -11.83 -4.11
N ALA A 22 4.03 -11.41 -3.10
CA ALA A 22 3.49 -10.68 -1.97
C ALA A 22 2.88 -9.33 -2.37
N ALA A 23 3.47 -8.63 -3.35
CA ALA A 23 2.90 -7.39 -3.89
C ALA A 23 1.57 -7.60 -4.61
N LEU A 24 1.36 -8.76 -5.27
CA LEU A 24 0.06 -9.09 -5.87
C LEU A 24 -0.99 -9.45 -4.81
N LEU A 25 -0.56 -10.00 -3.67
CA LEU A 25 -1.43 -10.51 -2.61
C LEU A 25 -1.68 -9.53 -1.45
N HIS A 26 -1.02 -8.37 -1.44
CA HIS A 26 -0.96 -7.49 -0.26
C HIS A 26 -2.32 -7.10 0.34
N ASP A 27 -3.33 -6.87 -0.51
CA ASP A 27 -4.70 -6.55 -0.08
C ASP A 27 -5.62 -7.77 0.06
N THR A 28 -5.17 -8.97 -0.36
CA THR A 28 -6.03 -10.15 -0.42
C THR A 28 -6.53 -10.57 0.97
N VAL A 29 -5.68 -10.50 1.99
CA VAL A 29 -6.07 -10.79 3.38
C VAL A 29 -6.97 -9.70 3.96
N GLU A 30 -6.85 -8.47 3.46
CA GLU A 30 -7.59 -7.32 3.96
C GLU A 30 -9.00 -7.19 3.39
N ASP A 31 -9.18 -7.64 2.15
CA ASP A 31 -10.38 -7.40 1.35
C ASP A 31 -11.18 -8.68 1.05
N THR A 32 -10.69 -9.85 1.50
CA THR A 32 -11.37 -11.14 1.31
C THR A 32 -11.29 -11.99 2.58
N ASP A 33 -11.96 -13.15 2.58
CA ASP A 33 -11.90 -14.12 3.68
C ASP A 33 -10.62 -14.97 3.68
N THR A 34 -9.64 -14.65 2.83
CA THR A 34 -8.38 -15.40 2.69
C THR A 34 -7.54 -15.31 3.96
N THR A 35 -7.03 -16.46 4.41
CA THR A 35 -6.21 -16.57 5.61
C THR A 35 -4.71 -16.63 5.31
N PHE A 36 -3.88 -16.26 6.29
CA PHE A 36 -2.44 -16.44 6.17
C PHE A 36 -2.04 -17.91 5.99
N THR A 37 -2.80 -18.85 6.55
CA THR A 37 -2.55 -20.29 6.39
C THR A 37 -2.70 -20.71 4.94
N GLU A 38 -3.78 -20.28 4.27
CA GLU A 38 -4.00 -20.57 2.83
C GLU A 38 -2.88 -19.98 1.97
N ILE A 39 -2.40 -18.78 2.29
CA ILE A 39 -1.26 -18.17 1.58
C ILE A 39 0.01 -19.00 1.77
N GLU A 40 0.28 -19.49 2.98
CA GLU A 40 1.46 -20.33 3.25
C GLU A 40 1.38 -21.69 2.53
N GLU A 41 0.20 -22.30 2.46
CA GLU A 41 0.00 -23.57 1.77
C GLU A 41 0.21 -23.46 0.25
N ILE A 42 -0.22 -22.35 -0.36
CA ILE A 42 -0.16 -22.16 -1.81
C ILE A 42 1.17 -21.54 -2.26
N PHE A 43 1.67 -20.53 -1.54
CA PHE A 43 2.80 -19.70 -1.96
C PHE A 43 4.05 -19.87 -1.07
N GLY A 44 3.93 -20.57 0.05
CA GLY A 44 5.02 -20.83 0.97
C GLY A 44 5.22 -19.77 2.05
N SER A 45 6.01 -20.15 3.06
CA SER A 45 6.19 -19.37 4.29
C SER A 45 6.82 -18.00 4.11
N LYS A 46 7.67 -17.81 3.09
CA LYS A 46 8.31 -16.52 2.81
C LYS A 46 7.30 -15.49 2.29
N VAL A 47 6.46 -15.87 1.33
CA VAL A 47 5.41 -15.00 0.80
C VAL A 47 4.41 -14.67 1.90
N ARG A 48 3.98 -15.67 2.68
CA ARG A 48 3.10 -15.45 3.84
C ARG A 48 3.66 -14.43 4.83
N LYS A 49 4.95 -14.49 5.17
CA LYS A 49 5.60 -13.52 6.06
C LYS A 49 5.62 -12.11 5.46
N LEU A 50 5.94 -11.99 4.18
CA LEU A 50 5.91 -10.70 3.49
C LEU A 50 4.50 -10.10 3.47
N VAL A 51 3.48 -10.91 3.17
CA VAL A 51 2.07 -10.47 3.19
C VAL A 51 1.68 -10.02 4.60
N GLU A 52 1.98 -10.80 5.63
CA GLU A 52 1.71 -10.43 7.03
C GLU A 52 2.38 -9.11 7.45
N GLU A 53 3.61 -8.84 6.99
CA GLU A 53 4.29 -7.57 7.27
C GLU A 53 3.65 -6.36 6.58
N VAL A 54 2.95 -6.57 5.46
CA VAL A 54 2.33 -5.49 4.67
C VAL A 54 0.84 -5.29 4.98
N THR A 55 0.18 -6.28 5.58
CA THR A 55 -1.21 -6.18 6.05
C THR A 55 -1.33 -5.30 7.30
N ASP A 56 -2.26 -4.35 7.29
CA ASP A 56 -2.62 -3.51 8.42
C ASP A 56 -3.61 -4.23 9.36
N ASP A 57 -3.37 -4.13 10.66
CA ASP A 57 -4.31 -4.63 11.67
C ASP A 57 -5.53 -3.70 11.80
N LYS A 58 -6.60 -4.01 11.08
CA LYS A 58 -7.88 -3.25 11.08
C LYS A 58 -8.62 -3.28 12.43
N THR A 59 -8.22 -4.11 13.40
CA THR A 59 -8.81 -4.10 14.76
C THR A 59 -8.37 -2.89 15.58
N LYS A 60 -7.32 -2.19 15.15
CA LYS A 60 -6.75 -1.02 15.83
C LYS A 60 -7.30 0.28 15.26
N THR A 61 -7.37 1.30 16.13
CA THR A 61 -7.77 2.65 15.72
C THR A 61 -6.81 3.22 14.67
N LYS A 62 -7.28 4.21 13.89
CA LYS A 62 -6.45 4.85 12.86
C LYS A 62 -5.16 5.46 13.44
N GLU A 63 -5.23 6.00 14.65
CA GLU A 63 -4.07 6.58 15.35
C GLU A 63 -3.07 5.51 15.80
N GLU A 64 -3.56 4.38 16.31
CA GLU A 64 -2.72 3.24 16.66
C GLU A 64 -2.06 2.61 15.44
N ARG A 65 -2.81 2.43 14.33
CA ARG A 65 -2.23 1.96 13.06
C ARG A 65 -1.13 2.88 12.55
N LYS A 66 -1.35 4.20 12.58
CA LYS A 66 -0.34 5.18 12.17
C LYS A 66 0.90 5.13 13.05
N SER A 67 0.72 4.94 14.37
CA SER A 67 1.83 4.80 15.32
C SER A 67 2.61 3.52 15.08
N LEU A 68 1.92 2.40 14.84
CA LEU A 68 2.54 1.11 14.52
C LEU A 68 3.26 1.13 13.18
N GLN A 69 2.75 1.83 12.16
CA GLN A 69 3.46 2.00 10.90
C GLN A 69 4.82 2.68 11.10
N VAL A 70 4.92 3.68 12.00
CA VAL A 70 6.20 4.34 12.32
C VAL A 70 7.16 3.41 13.05
N VAL A 71 6.65 2.61 14.01
CA VAL A 71 7.46 1.64 14.76
C VAL A 71 7.95 0.52 13.85
N HIS A 72 7.04 -0.07 13.07
CA HIS A 72 7.33 -1.19 12.18
C HIS A 72 8.17 -0.78 10.97
N ALA A 73 8.13 0.48 10.53
CA ALA A 73 8.99 0.95 9.43
C ALA A 73 10.48 0.66 9.66
N LYS A 74 10.94 0.64 10.92
CA LYS A 74 12.35 0.30 11.23
C LYS A 74 12.62 -1.20 11.15
N THR A 75 11.66 -2.03 11.54
CA THR A 75 11.80 -3.49 11.66
C THR A 75 11.32 -4.27 10.44
N SER A 76 10.55 -3.66 9.54
CA SER A 76 10.09 -4.30 8.31
C SER A 76 11.26 -4.72 7.43
N SER A 77 11.11 -5.89 6.82
CA SER A 77 12.03 -6.45 5.85
C SER A 77 12.18 -5.54 4.62
N PRO A 78 13.30 -5.61 3.90
CA PRO A 78 13.48 -4.85 2.65
C PRO A 78 12.36 -5.08 1.64
N GLY A 79 11.88 -6.33 1.50
CA GLY A 79 10.76 -6.67 0.63
C GLY A 79 9.45 -5.99 1.04
N ALA A 80 9.09 -6.05 2.32
CA ALA A 80 7.89 -5.38 2.82
C ALA A 80 7.96 -3.85 2.65
N LYS A 81 9.15 -3.25 2.81
CA LYS A 81 9.37 -1.82 2.55
C LYS A 81 9.13 -1.45 1.09
N LEU A 82 9.66 -2.25 0.15
CA LEU A 82 9.44 -2.05 -1.27
C LEU A 82 7.95 -2.08 -1.63
N ILE A 83 7.23 -3.09 -1.14
CA ILE A 83 5.79 -3.25 -1.37
C ILE A 83 5.02 -2.04 -0.83
N LYS A 84 5.26 -1.62 0.42
CA LYS A 84 4.59 -0.45 1.03
C LYS A 84 4.89 0.86 0.30
N LEU A 85 6.10 1.02 -0.22
CA LEU A 85 6.47 2.21 -1.00
C LEU A 85 5.75 2.22 -2.35
N ALA A 86 5.73 1.09 -3.05
CA ALA A 86 5.05 0.94 -4.33
C ALA A 86 3.53 1.15 -4.19
N ASP A 87 2.92 0.61 -3.14
CA ASP A 87 1.50 0.83 -2.82
C ASP A 87 1.20 2.32 -2.58
N LYS A 88 1.98 2.99 -1.72
CA LYS A 88 1.79 4.44 -1.48
C LYS A 88 1.98 5.26 -2.75
N LEU A 89 2.96 4.92 -3.59
CA LEU A 89 3.18 5.59 -4.86
C LEU A 89 2.01 5.37 -5.84
N TYR A 90 1.48 4.15 -5.90
CA TYR A 90 0.28 3.84 -6.67
C TYR A 90 -0.90 4.70 -6.21
N ASN A 91 -1.19 4.68 -4.90
CA ASN A 91 -2.30 5.43 -4.31
C ASN A 91 -2.18 6.94 -4.54
N LEU A 92 -0.97 7.52 -4.44
CA LEU A 92 -0.74 8.94 -4.75
C LEU A 92 -1.00 9.26 -6.23
N ARG A 93 -0.54 8.40 -7.15
CA ARG A 93 -0.77 8.57 -8.60
C ARG A 93 -2.24 8.36 -8.97
N ASP A 94 -2.95 7.49 -8.26
CA ASP A 94 -4.38 7.28 -8.46
C ASP A 94 -5.17 8.53 -8.03
N LEU A 95 -4.81 9.13 -6.89
CA LEU A 95 -5.37 10.41 -6.44
C LEU A 95 -5.13 11.56 -7.43
N GLU A 96 -3.97 11.61 -8.09
CA GLU A 96 -3.69 12.62 -9.13
C GLU A 96 -4.49 12.38 -10.42
N ARG A 97 -4.79 11.11 -10.76
CA ARG A 97 -5.53 10.73 -11.97
C ARG A 97 -7.04 10.88 -11.80
N ALA A 98 -7.54 10.76 -10.58
CA ALA A 98 -8.94 11.02 -10.27
C ALA A 98 -9.26 12.51 -10.49
N THR A 99 -9.56 12.89 -11.73
CA THR A 99 -10.27 14.14 -12.02
C THR A 99 -11.62 14.09 -11.31
N PRO A 100 -12.05 15.13 -10.58
CA PRO A 100 -13.29 15.09 -9.82
C PRO A 100 -14.47 15.07 -10.78
N GLU A 101 -14.99 13.88 -11.07
CA GLU A 101 -16.27 13.68 -11.73
C GLU A 101 -17.37 13.67 -10.65
N ASP A 102 -17.94 14.86 -10.48
CA ASP A 102 -19.18 15.22 -9.79
C ASP A 102 -19.25 15.09 -8.25
N GLY A 103 -19.03 16.24 -7.59
CA GLY A 103 -19.87 16.68 -6.46
C GLY A 103 -19.33 16.44 -5.05
N ILE A 104 -19.00 17.55 -4.38
CA ILE A 104 -18.68 17.67 -2.94
C ILE A 104 -17.25 17.22 -2.57
N GLY A 105 -16.28 18.12 -2.78
CA GLY A 105 -14.92 17.93 -2.27
C GLY A 105 -13.92 19.04 -2.60
N GLY A 106 -14.31 20.05 -3.39
CA GLY A 106 -13.43 21.15 -3.81
C GLY A 106 -12.93 22.09 -2.70
N ASP A 107 -13.41 21.94 -1.46
CA ASP A 107 -13.14 22.91 -0.39
C ASP A 107 -11.90 22.61 0.46
N LYS A 108 -11.20 21.49 0.26
CA LYS A 108 -10.00 21.17 1.06
C LYS A 108 -8.65 21.34 0.37
N ILE A 109 -8.62 21.64 -0.94
CA ILE A 109 -7.38 21.86 -1.69
C ILE A 109 -7.15 23.36 -2.02
N ASN A 110 -8.08 24.26 -1.64
CA ASN A 110 -7.95 25.70 -1.94
C ASN A 110 -7.24 26.53 -0.85
N CYS A 111 -6.72 25.91 0.21
CA CYS A 111 -6.07 26.62 1.33
C CYS A 111 -4.57 26.90 1.13
N LEU A 112 -4.01 26.61 -0.04
CA LEU A 112 -2.60 26.87 -0.37
C LEU A 112 -2.37 27.87 -1.51
N ASN A 113 -3.40 28.63 -1.92
CA ASN A 113 -3.25 29.65 -2.96
C ASN A 113 -3.28 31.07 -2.36
N PRO A 114 -2.12 31.71 -2.07
CA PRO A 114 -2.04 33.02 -1.44
C PRO A 114 -2.39 34.21 -2.36
N SER A 115 -2.94 33.97 -3.56
CA SER A 115 -3.19 35.01 -4.56
C SER A 115 -4.64 35.56 -4.61
N ARG A 116 -5.44 35.35 -3.55
CA ARG A 116 -6.83 35.85 -3.47
C ARG A 116 -7.15 36.81 -2.31
N LEU A 117 -6.14 37.38 -1.67
CA LEU A 117 -6.31 38.51 -0.76
C LEU A 117 -5.84 39.78 -1.46
N TYR A 118 -6.68 40.36 -2.32
CA TYR A 118 -6.88 41.79 -2.60
C TYR A 118 -7.98 41.95 -3.65
#